data_AF-A0A955EJI2-F1
#
_entry.id   AF-A0A955EJI2-F1
#
_cell.length_a   1.000
_cell.length_b   1.000
_cell.length_c   1.000
_cell.angle_alpha   90.00
_cell.angle_beta   90.00
_cell.angle_gamma   90.00
#
_symmetry.space_group_name_H-M   'P 1'
#
loop_
_entity.id
_entity.type
_entity.pdbx_description
1 polymer ?
#
loop_
_entity_poly.entity_id
_entity_poly.type
_entity_poly.pdbx_seq_one_letter_code
_entity_poly.pdbx_strand_id
1 'polypeptide(L)'
;MSKRLKSGSVAAACGVLMGVVPSAFGQVDATWLTDAPGTFDWSNPVNWDSNPLYPNNGNGGNDFNAIIASSTNSYIVQLSEDIDLLDLSLTTTTGSLDLAGFNLSLAGGLTHQNSMLTGGGGNLITSAPSGFSDALVTGLGQLTLQGDTSVRDTTFLGISNMAAQGNLTFDSTTCDDVCDTNLSFSGPQGIWRGTGDILLGANSSFSIDAASTFDIENDQRMFWDNSGSQSVFTNAGTLTKTTGAGVTFFDGMTFQNTGTLQVETGTFRANSADVPNNNLVAGTWNILNGSTLDLVGLNLAQNRTEVTLQGAGASFDALRSITRNTAAGNISVADGATFETSGNFDNRGAITVSNGSTFRVGVGQNFDSIIGGMWARGVLNLNDGVFQFDGADVIILNATVHLNGDGAAVIDENGDSGFRNLDRIAANGRFELSNLTTDFTTGGDFTVVDGGRLVVNEGVTFRVAPGFTLTNFDDTLPGDTLLADGRFEITGELR
;
A
#
# COMPACT_ATOMS: atom_id res chain seq x y z
N MET A 1 -4.23 57.10 25.70
CA MET A 1 -4.20 57.37 24.24
C MET A 1 -5.55 56.94 23.67
N SER A 2 -6.52 57.86 23.64
CA SER A 2 -7.91 57.59 23.25
C SER A 2 -8.20 58.37 21.98
N LYS A 3 -8.59 57.70 20.90
CA LYS A 3 -9.16 58.36 19.72
C LYS A 3 -10.53 57.74 19.41
N ARG A 4 -11.53 58.62 19.50
CA ARG A 4 -12.96 58.43 19.28
C ARG A 4 -13.25 58.16 17.80
N LEU A 5 -14.24 57.30 17.57
CA LEU A 5 -14.94 57.15 16.29
C LEU A 5 -15.60 58.47 15.86
N LYS A 6 -15.51 58.79 14.57
CA LYS A 6 -16.47 59.63 13.85
C LYS A 6 -17.00 58.81 12.68
N SER A 7 -18.27 58.43 12.76
CA SER A 7 -19.08 57.85 11.70
C SER A 7 -19.39 58.92 10.65
N GLY A 8 -18.87 58.75 9.44
CA GLY A 8 -19.25 59.49 8.25
C GLY A 8 -20.14 58.61 7.38
N SER A 9 -21.43 58.96 7.31
CA SER A 9 -22.40 58.36 6.41
C SER A 9 -22.11 58.81 4.98
N VAL A 10 -21.77 57.86 4.10
CA VAL A 10 -21.79 58.09 2.64
C VAL A 10 -22.74 57.07 2.04
N ALA A 11 -23.86 57.58 1.52
CA ALA A 11 -24.81 56.80 0.73
C ALA A 11 -24.14 56.47 -0.61
N ALA A 12 -23.77 55.21 -0.81
CA ALA A 12 -23.39 54.69 -2.11
C ALA A 12 -24.67 54.17 -2.79
N ALA A 13 -25.01 54.80 -3.91
CA ALA A 13 -26.09 54.40 -4.78
C ALA A 13 -25.91 52.93 -5.21
N CYS A 14 -26.94 52.12 -4.99
CA CYS A 14 -27.03 50.76 -5.48
C CYS A 14 -27.24 50.83 -7.01
N GLY A 15 -26.14 50.92 -7.75
CA GLY A 15 -26.12 50.65 -9.17
C GLY A 15 -26.28 49.14 -9.34
N VAL A 16 -27.46 48.71 -9.79
CA VAL A 16 -27.67 47.36 -10.31
C VAL A 16 -26.73 47.21 -11.49
N LEU A 17 -25.56 46.62 -11.28
CA LEU A 17 -24.83 45.96 -12.36
C LEU A 17 -25.77 44.85 -12.80
N MET A 18 -26.44 45.04 -13.95
CA MET A 18 -27.00 43.91 -14.68
C MET A 18 -25.79 43.07 -15.09
N GLY A 19 -25.42 42.12 -14.23
CA GLY A 19 -24.52 41.05 -14.60
C GLY A 19 -25.13 40.41 -15.83
N VAL A 20 -24.34 40.36 -16.90
CA VAL A 20 -24.64 39.50 -18.04
C VAL A 20 -24.81 38.11 -17.44
N VAL A 21 -26.06 37.64 -17.37
CA VAL A 21 -26.33 36.24 -17.07
C VAL A 21 -25.62 35.46 -18.18
N PRO A 22 -24.72 34.52 -17.89
CA PRO A 22 -24.20 33.68 -18.96
C PRO A 22 -25.41 33.08 -19.68
N SER A 23 -25.45 33.26 -20.99
CA SER A 23 -26.42 32.57 -21.85
C SER A 23 -26.39 31.10 -21.48
N ALA A 24 -27.53 30.53 -21.11
CA ALA A 24 -27.64 29.10 -20.93
C ALA A 24 -27.31 28.46 -22.29
N PHE A 25 -26.19 27.75 -22.37
CA PHE A 25 -25.79 27.00 -23.55
C PHE A 25 -26.86 25.91 -23.78
N GLY A 26 -27.35 25.79 -25.02
CA GLY A 26 -28.30 24.73 -25.36
C GLY A 26 -27.54 23.40 -25.42
N GLN A 27 -27.96 22.40 -24.64
CA GLN A 27 -27.47 21.04 -24.82
C GLN A 27 -28.13 20.43 -26.06
N VAL A 28 -27.33 19.83 -26.94
CA VAL A 28 -27.81 19.20 -28.18
C VAL A 28 -27.31 17.77 -28.27
N ASP A 29 -28.23 16.83 -28.39
CA ASP A 29 -27.92 15.45 -28.79
C ASP A 29 -27.71 15.42 -30.30
N ALA A 30 -26.56 14.93 -30.74
CA ALA A 30 -26.21 14.77 -32.14
C ALA A 30 -25.82 13.32 -32.43
N THR A 31 -26.59 12.66 -33.29
CA THR A 31 -26.39 11.27 -33.68
C THR A 31 -25.77 11.18 -35.06
N TRP A 32 -24.72 10.37 -35.18
CA TRP A 32 -24.08 10.07 -36.45
C TRP A 32 -25.01 9.27 -37.36
N LEU A 33 -25.20 9.74 -38.59
CA LEU A 33 -26.13 9.18 -39.57
C LEU A 33 -25.47 8.26 -40.60
N THR A 34 -24.18 8.45 -40.87
CA THR A 34 -23.55 7.80 -42.03
C THR A 34 -23.21 6.35 -41.72
N ASP A 35 -23.82 5.45 -42.51
CA ASP A 35 -23.70 4.00 -42.41
C ASP A 35 -23.01 3.36 -43.63
N ALA A 36 -22.46 4.16 -44.54
CA ALA A 36 -21.77 3.66 -45.73
C ALA A 36 -20.31 3.26 -45.42
N PRO A 37 -19.71 2.29 -46.13
CA PRO A 37 -18.29 1.99 -45.97
C PRO A 37 -17.38 3.16 -46.35
N GLY A 38 -16.45 3.52 -45.45
CA GLY A 38 -15.45 4.55 -45.72
C GLY A 38 -15.01 5.32 -44.48
N THR A 39 -14.18 6.34 -44.71
CA THR A 39 -13.76 7.32 -43.70
C THR A 39 -14.49 8.64 -43.96
N PHE A 40 -15.05 9.22 -42.91
CA PHE A 40 -15.89 10.40 -43.00
C PHE A 40 -15.43 11.45 -42.01
N ASP A 41 -15.38 12.69 -42.50
CA ASP A 41 -15.02 13.86 -41.71
C ASP A 41 -16.10 14.15 -40.65
N TRP A 42 -15.67 14.20 -39.38
CA TRP A 42 -16.49 14.59 -38.23
C TRP A 42 -17.16 15.94 -38.46
N SER A 43 -16.45 16.89 -39.07
CA SER A 43 -16.90 18.27 -39.23
C SER A 43 -17.85 18.50 -40.42
N ASN A 44 -18.28 17.44 -41.11
CA ASN A 44 -19.31 17.53 -42.13
C ASN A 44 -20.72 17.41 -41.50
N PRO A 45 -21.53 18.50 -41.46
CA PRO A 45 -22.83 18.50 -40.79
C PRO A 45 -23.83 17.50 -41.38
N VAL A 46 -23.68 17.11 -42.65
CA VAL A 46 -24.57 16.15 -43.31
C VAL A 46 -24.51 14.77 -42.65
N ASN A 47 -23.41 14.46 -41.96
CA ASN A 47 -23.24 13.20 -41.24
C ASN A 47 -23.96 13.17 -39.87
N TRP A 48 -24.58 14.26 -39.43
CA TRP A 48 -25.23 14.37 -38.12
C TRP A 48 -26.73 14.69 -38.27
N ASP A 49 -27.57 14.12 -37.40
CA ASP A 49 -29.02 14.41 -37.35
C ASP A 49 -29.34 15.84 -36.93
N SER A 50 -28.41 16.50 -36.23
CA SER A 50 -28.50 17.89 -35.78
C SER A 50 -28.26 18.93 -36.90
N ASN A 51 -27.96 18.49 -38.13
CA ASN A 51 -27.73 19.34 -39.30
C ASN A 51 -28.75 20.51 -39.39
N PRO A 52 -28.32 21.78 -39.46
CA PRO A 52 -26.97 22.26 -39.80
C PRO A 52 -25.97 22.34 -38.66
N LEU A 53 -26.38 22.04 -37.42
CA LEU A 53 -25.45 21.91 -36.31
C LEU A 53 -24.75 20.56 -36.36
N TYR A 54 -23.52 20.51 -35.89
CA TYR A 54 -22.76 19.29 -35.64
C TYR A 54 -21.84 19.52 -34.43
N PRO A 55 -21.41 18.47 -33.71
CA PRO A 55 -20.52 18.62 -32.58
C PRO A 55 -19.20 19.30 -32.99
N ASN A 56 -18.94 20.51 -32.50
CA ASN A 56 -17.74 21.28 -32.80
C ASN A 56 -17.46 22.32 -31.72
N ASN A 57 -16.30 22.98 -31.83
CA ASN A 57 -15.91 24.02 -30.89
C ASN A 57 -16.66 25.33 -31.18
N GLY A 58 -17.67 25.63 -30.37
CA GLY A 58 -18.31 26.95 -30.31
C GLY A 58 -19.62 27.13 -31.09
N ASN A 59 -20.28 26.05 -31.51
CA ASN A 59 -21.48 25.94 -32.38
C ASN A 59 -22.69 26.89 -32.11
N GLY A 60 -22.48 28.20 -32.16
CA GLY A 60 -23.48 29.17 -31.69
C GLY A 60 -23.69 29.16 -30.17
N GLY A 61 -22.75 28.59 -29.40
CA GLY A 61 -22.86 28.46 -27.94
C GLY A 61 -23.76 27.29 -27.49
N ASN A 62 -23.64 26.13 -28.13
CA ASN A 62 -24.27 24.88 -27.67
C ASN A 62 -23.21 23.89 -27.20
N ASP A 63 -23.58 23.07 -26.22
CA ASP A 63 -22.79 21.92 -25.75
C ASP A 63 -23.36 20.64 -26.37
N PHE A 64 -22.50 19.73 -26.83
CA PHE A 64 -22.94 18.56 -27.59
C PHE A 64 -22.78 17.26 -26.82
N ASN A 65 -23.82 16.42 -26.89
CA ASN A 65 -23.71 15.00 -26.63
C ASN A 65 -23.58 14.30 -28.00
N ALA A 66 -22.40 13.77 -28.31
CA ALA A 66 -22.18 13.07 -29.56
C ALA A 66 -22.51 11.58 -29.41
N ILE A 67 -23.28 11.02 -30.34
CA ILE A 67 -23.71 9.63 -30.33
C ILE A 67 -23.28 8.95 -31.64
N ILE A 68 -22.37 7.98 -31.53
CA ILE A 68 -21.94 7.11 -32.63
C ILE A 68 -22.40 5.69 -32.30
N ALA A 69 -23.57 5.32 -32.82
CA ALA A 69 -24.22 4.05 -32.55
C ALA A 69 -23.98 3.03 -33.67
N SER A 70 -24.30 1.76 -33.40
CA SER A 70 -24.13 0.64 -34.34
C SER A 70 -24.87 0.86 -35.66
N SER A 71 -24.24 0.45 -36.77
CA SER A 71 -24.84 0.42 -38.10
C SER A 71 -24.62 -0.93 -38.77
N THR A 72 -25.14 -1.13 -39.98
CA THR A 72 -24.99 -2.40 -40.71
C THR A 72 -23.63 -2.56 -41.40
N ASN A 73 -22.90 -1.47 -41.63
CA ASN A 73 -21.61 -1.52 -42.33
C ASN A 73 -20.49 -0.94 -41.46
N SER A 74 -19.23 -1.24 -41.82
CA SER A 74 -18.07 -0.66 -41.16
C SER A 74 -17.71 0.71 -41.72
N TYR A 75 -17.45 1.68 -40.85
CA TYR A 75 -17.10 3.06 -41.19
C TYR A 75 -16.14 3.65 -40.15
N ILE A 76 -15.41 4.71 -40.54
CA ILE A 76 -14.52 5.45 -39.65
C ILE A 76 -15.03 6.89 -39.58
N VAL A 77 -15.35 7.35 -38.37
CA VAL A 77 -15.54 8.77 -38.09
C VAL A 77 -14.18 9.36 -37.76
N GLN A 78 -13.71 10.33 -38.53
CA GLN A 78 -12.37 10.90 -38.38
C GLN A 78 -12.46 12.35 -37.93
N LEU A 79 -11.78 12.70 -36.84
CA LEU A 79 -11.61 14.10 -36.45
C LEU A 79 -10.75 14.85 -37.46
N SER A 80 -11.09 16.11 -37.71
CA SER A 80 -10.34 17.03 -38.56
C SER A 80 -9.86 18.29 -37.83
N GLU A 81 -10.20 18.40 -36.55
CA GLU A 81 -9.83 19.46 -35.62
C GLU A 81 -9.92 18.95 -34.18
N ASP A 82 -9.36 19.71 -33.22
CA ASP A 82 -9.59 19.45 -31.80
C ASP A 82 -11.07 19.67 -31.48
N ILE A 83 -11.67 18.83 -30.64
CA ILE A 83 -13.10 18.86 -30.32
C ILE A 83 -13.32 18.83 -28.81
N ASP A 84 -14.15 19.74 -28.31
CA ASP A 84 -14.69 19.73 -26.96
C ASP A 84 -16.18 19.32 -27.01
N LEU A 85 -16.56 18.34 -26.18
CA LEU A 85 -17.94 17.87 -26.04
C LEU A 85 -18.39 17.91 -24.58
N LEU A 86 -19.70 17.82 -24.39
CA LEU A 86 -20.25 17.44 -23.10
C LEU A 86 -20.12 15.93 -22.94
N ASP A 87 -20.94 15.12 -23.60
CA ASP A 87 -20.90 13.66 -23.52
C ASP A 87 -20.49 13.01 -24.85
N LEU A 88 -19.87 11.82 -24.79
CA LEU A 88 -19.66 10.94 -25.95
C LEU A 88 -20.19 9.53 -25.66
N SER A 89 -21.07 9.05 -26.53
CA SER A 89 -21.50 7.65 -26.58
C SER A 89 -21.01 6.98 -27.85
N LEU A 90 -19.97 6.16 -27.74
CA LEU A 90 -19.38 5.35 -28.80
C LEU A 90 -19.73 3.87 -28.59
N THR A 91 -20.86 3.43 -29.14
CA THR A 91 -21.47 2.10 -28.89
C THR A 91 -21.66 1.29 -30.18
N THR A 92 -20.82 1.54 -31.17
CA THR A 92 -20.91 0.95 -32.50
C THR A 92 -20.12 -0.35 -32.64
N THR A 93 -20.76 -1.46 -33.05
CA THR A 93 -20.05 -2.74 -33.23
C THR A 93 -19.27 -2.83 -34.55
N THR A 94 -19.50 -1.89 -35.47
CA THR A 94 -18.95 -1.93 -36.83
C THR A 94 -18.13 -0.68 -37.17
N GLY A 95 -18.38 0.43 -36.49
CA GLY A 95 -17.70 1.70 -36.70
C GLY A 95 -16.52 1.90 -35.75
N SER A 96 -15.71 2.92 -36.04
CA SER A 96 -14.67 3.40 -35.15
C SER A 96 -14.57 4.93 -35.17
N LEU A 97 -14.05 5.50 -34.09
CA LEU A 97 -13.62 6.89 -34.02
C LEU A 97 -12.11 6.97 -34.19
N ASP A 98 -11.61 7.79 -35.11
CA ASP A 98 -10.19 8.09 -35.29
C ASP A 98 -9.96 9.57 -34.97
N LEU A 99 -9.17 9.86 -33.93
CA LEU A 99 -8.79 11.22 -33.58
C LEU A 99 -7.77 11.80 -34.56
N ALA A 100 -7.09 10.97 -35.37
CA ALA A 100 -6.16 11.41 -36.40
C ALA A 100 -5.08 12.41 -35.94
N GLY A 101 -4.67 12.33 -34.67
CA GLY A 101 -3.70 13.25 -34.05
C GLY A 101 -4.31 14.44 -33.30
N PHE A 102 -5.61 14.66 -33.37
CA PHE A 102 -6.32 15.75 -32.68
C PHE A 102 -6.71 15.40 -31.25
N ASN A 103 -7.03 16.43 -30.47
CA ASN A 103 -7.50 16.30 -29.10
C ASN A 103 -9.02 16.18 -29.03
N LEU A 104 -9.50 15.31 -28.16
CA LEU A 104 -10.91 15.20 -27.78
C LEU A 104 -11.03 15.43 -26.27
N SER A 105 -11.74 16.48 -25.87
CA SER A 105 -12.04 16.76 -24.46
C SER A 105 -13.53 16.56 -24.17
N LEU A 106 -13.84 15.85 -23.09
CA LEU A 106 -15.21 15.60 -22.64
C LEU A 106 -15.41 16.24 -21.27
N ALA A 107 -16.28 17.24 -21.20
CA ALA A 107 -16.67 17.88 -19.95
C ALA A 107 -17.59 16.97 -19.10
N GLY A 108 -18.43 16.20 -19.80
CA GLY A 108 -19.30 15.14 -19.29
C GLY A 108 -18.67 13.76 -19.41
N GLY A 109 -19.50 12.74 -19.55
CA GLY A 109 -19.14 11.34 -19.48
C GLY A 109 -18.80 10.70 -20.83
N LEU A 110 -18.07 9.59 -20.75
CA LEU A 110 -17.75 8.72 -21.88
C LEU A 110 -18.44 7.37 -21.69
N THR A 111 -19.18 6.92 -22.69
CA THR A 111 -19.58 5.51 -22.84
C THR A 111 -18.89 4.95 -24.08
N HIS A 112 -17.91 4.08 -23.89
CA HIS A 112 -17.19 3.40 -24.97
C HIS A 112 -17.47 1.90 -24.88
N GLN A 113 -18.23 1.39 -25.85
CA GLN A 113 -18.63 -0.02 -25.87
C GLN A 113 -18.51 -0.66 -27.24
N ASN A 114 -18.00 -1.90 -27.30
CA ASN A 114 -17.95 -2.77 -28.48
C ASN A 114 -17.30 -2.13 -29.72
N SER A 115 -16.46 -1.13 -29.56
CA SER A 115 -16.02 -0.26 -30.64
C SER A 115 -14.55 0.11 -30.50
N MET A 116 -13.99 0.69 -31.55
CA MET A 116 -12.60 1.12 -31.59
C MET A 116 -12.49 2.65 -31.55
N LEU A 117 -11.57 3.15 -30.71
CA LEU A 117 -11.08 4.52 -30.72
C LEU A 117 -9.58 4.50 -31.03
N THR A 118 -9.18 5.16 -32.11
CA THR A 118 -7.78 5.29 -32.52
C THR A 118 -7.32 6.73 -32.35
N GLY A 119 -6.14 6.95 -31.80
CA GLY A 119 -5.65 8.30 -31.48
C GLY A 119 -4.84 8.97 -32.60
N GLY A 120 -4.04 8.22 -33.35
CA GLY A 120 -3.06 8.81 -34.27
C GLY A 120 -2.03 9.74 -33.58
N GLY A 121 -1.81 9.58 -32.28
CA GLY A 121 -1.01 10.48 -31.43
C GLY A 121 -1.81 11.59 -30.73
N GLY A 122 -3.12 11.71 -31.02
CA GLY A 122 -4.05 12.64 -30.37
C GLY A 122 -4.34 12.26 -28.92
N ASN A 123 -4.94 13.18 -28.17
CA ASN A 123 -5.23 12.97 -26.75
C ASN A 123 -6.73 12.86 -26.48
N LEU A 124 -7.11 12.05 -25.49
CA LEU A 124 -8.47 12.00 -24.95
C LEU A 124 -8.44 12.44 -23.47
N ILE A 125 -9.27 13.41 -23.12
CA ILE A 125 -9.41 13.93 -21.74
C ILE A 125 -10.87 13.85 -21.33
N THR A 126 -11.17 13.23 -20.18
CA THR A 126 -12.54 13.16 -19.64
C THR A 126 -12.57 13.73 -18.23
N SER A 127 -13.47 14.68 -17.94
CA SER A 127 -13.65 15.25 -16.60
C SER A 127 -14.77 14.64 -15.77
N ALA A 128 -15.67 13.88 -16.40
CA ALA A 128 -16.73 13.13 -15.71
C ALA A 128 -16.56 11.61 -15.90
N PRO A 129 -17.49 10.78 -15.40
CA PRO A 129 -17.33 9.34 -15.42
C PRO A 129 -17.15 8.74 -16.81
N SER A 130 -16.29 7.74 -16.91
CA SER A 130 -15.92 7.04 -18.15
C SER A 130 -16.17 5.54 -18.00
N GLY A 131 -16.85 4.94 -18.97
CA GLY A 131 -17.09 3.50 -19.03
C GLY A 131 -16.52 2.90 -20.30
N PHE A 132 -15.65 1.90 -20.14
CA PHE A 132 -15.11 1.08 -21.22
C PHE A 132 -15.61 -0.35 -21.05
N SER A 133 -16.29 -0.90 -22.06
CA SER A 133 -16.75 -2.29 -22.07
C SER A 133 -16.56 -2.92 -23.45
N ASP A 134 -15.79 -4.01 -23.55
CA ASP A 134 -15.53 -4.66 -24.84
C ASP A 134 -14.94 -3.67 -25.87
N ALA A 135 -14.17 -2.70 -25.38
CA ALA A 135 -13.65 -1.57 -26.14
C ALA A 135 -12.19 -1.80 -26.56
N LEU A 136 -11.79 -1.20 -27.68
CA LEU A 136 -10.39 -1.05 -28.07
C LEU A 136 -10.04 0.44 -28.11
N VAL A 137 -9.08 0.87 -27.30
CA VAL A 137 -8.50 2.21 -27.33
C VAL A 137 -7.04 2.08 -27.73
N THR A 138 -6.63 2.72 -28.82
CA THR A 138 -5.27 2.54 -29.34
C THR A 138 -4.62 3.79 -29.91
N GLY A 139 -3.28 3.87 -29.81
CA GLY A 139 -2.49 4.87 -30.50
C GLY A 139 -2.72 6.32 -30.03
N LEU A 140 -3.20 6.50 -28.79
CA LEU A 140 -3.32 7.81 -28.16
C LEU A 140 -1.95 8.31 -27.70
N GLY A 141 -1.74 9.63 -27.80
CA GLY A 141 -0.66 10.32 -27.10
C GLY A 141 -0.86 10.23 -25.59
N GLN A 142 -2.04 10.65 -25.11
CA GLN A 142 -2.45 10.59 -23.71
C GLN A 142 -3.92 10.19 -23.59
N LEU A 143 -4.24 9.42 -22.56
CA LEU A 143 -5.59 9.20 -22.06
C LEU A 143 -5.69 9.73 -20.63
N THR A 144 -6.42 10.82 -20.41
CA THR A 144 -6.59 11.43 -19.08
C THR A 144 -8.02 11.23 -18.58
N LEU A 145 -8.17 10.51 -17.48
CA LEU A 145 -9.45 10.12 -16.90
C LEU A 145 -9.60 10.76 -15.52
N GLN A 146 -10.14 11.98 -15.47
CA GLN A 146 -10.27 12.72 -14.21
C GLN A 146 -11.51 12.32 -13.41
N GLY A 147 -12.56 11.83 -14.08
CA GLY A 147 -13.73 11.26 -13.44
C GLY A 147 -13.61 9.77 -13.17
N ASP A 148 -14.59 9.24 -12.45
CA ASP A 148 -14.65 7.81 -12.09
C ASP A 148 -14.71 6.94 -13.34
N THR A 149 -13.81 5.96 -13.42
CA THR A 149 -13.63 5.10 -14.57
C THR A 149 -13.98 3.66 -14.24
N SER A 150 -14.78 3.04 -15.11
CA SER A 150 -15.00 1.58 -15.14
C SER A 150 -14.39 0.98 -16.41
N VAL A 151 -13.68 -0.13 -16.25
CA VAL A 151 -13.03 -0.89 -17.30
C VAL A 151 -13.52 -2.32 -17.22
N ARG A 152 -13.98 -2.83 -18.35
CA ARG A 152 -14.49 -4.20 -18.47
C ARG A 152 -14.12 -4.78 -19.83
N ASP A 153 -13.40 -5.89 -19.82
CA ASP A 153 -13.08 -6.66 -21.01
C ASP A 153 -12.49 -5.77 -22.14
N THR A 154 -11.65 -4.80 -21.77
CA THR A 154 -11.18 -3.71 -22.64
C THR A 154 -9.69 -3.83 -22.97
N THR A 155 -9.31 -3.46 -24.18
CA THR A 155 -7.90 -3.35 -24.60
C THR A 155 -7.47 -1.88 -24.71
N PHE A 156 -6.42 -1.52 -23.98
CA PHE A 156 -5.65 -0.28 -24.14
C PHE A 156 -4.30 -0.62 -24.78
N LEU A 157 -4.07 -0.14 -26.01
CA LEU A 157 -2.91 -0.56 -26.81
C LEU A 157 -2.10 0.62 -27.35
N GLY A 158 -0.82 0.70 -26.99
CA GLY A 158 0.09 1.72 -27.54
C GLY A 158 -0.31 3.14 -27.16
N ILE A 159 -0.82 3.33 -25.93
CA ILE A 159 -1.13 4.65 -25.38
C ILE A 159 0.11 5.10 -24.59
N SER A 160 0.70 6.24 -24.96
CA SER A 160 1.99 6.64 -24.36
C SER A 160 1.89 6.79 -22.83
N ASN A 161 0.77 7.35 -22.34
CA ASN A 161 0.41 7.35 -20.93
C ASN A 161 -1.12 7.46 -20.74
N MET A 162 -1.64 6.62 -19.85
CA MET A 162 -3.00 6.63 -19.34
C MET A 162 -2.96 7.09 -17.89
N ALA A 163 -3.58 8.22 -17.58
CA ALA A 163 -3.64 8.81 -16.25
C ALA A 163 -5.06 8.71 -15.69
N ALA A 164 -5.27 7.79 -14.74
CA ALA A 164 -6.52 7.63 -14.01
C ALA A 164 -6.46 8.41 -12.70
N GLN A 165 -7.18 9.53 -12.63
CA GLN A 165 -7.17 10.48 -11.51
C GLN A 165 -8.49 10.48 -10.71
N GLY A 166 -9.58 9.92 -11.28
CA GLY A 166 -10.80 9.57 -10.55
C GLY A 166 -10.73 8.17 -9.95
N ASN A 167 -11.83 7.65 -9.39
CA ASN A 167 -11.87 6.25 -8.98
C ASN A 167 -11.65 5.33 -10.19
N LEU A 168 -10.99 4.19 -10.02
CA LEU A 168 -10.73 3.24 -11.10
C LEU A 168 -11.26 1.86 -10.74
N THR A 169 -12.16 1.30 -11.55
CA THR A 169 -12.66 -0.06 -11.37
C THR A 169 -12.30 -0.91 -12.57
N PHE A 170 -11.62 -2.03 -12.34
CA PHE A 170 -11.58 -3.18 -13.25
C PHE A 170 -12.62 -4.20 -12.79
N ASP A 171 -13.56 -4.56 -13.67
CA ASP A 171 -14.62 -5.56 -13.42
C ASP A 171 -14.87 -6.43 -14.66
N SER A 172 -13.77 -6.86 -15.27
CA SER A 172 -13.78 -7.78 -16.41
C SER A 172 -14.28 -9.17 -16.04
N THR A 173 -14.83 -9.85 -17.04
CA THR A 173 -15.19 -11.27 -16.91
C THR A 173 -14.20 -12.21 -17.57
N THR A 174 -13.34 -11.66 -18.44
CA THR A 174 -12.36 -12.41 -19.21
C THR A 174 -10.95 -11.87 -19.01
N CYS A 175 -10.63 -10.69 -19.56
CA CYS A 175 -9.35 -10.04 -19.40
C CYS A 175 -9.45 -8.57 -19.80
N ASP A 176 -8.87 -7.69 -19.00
CA ASP A 176 -8.47 -6.36 -19.47
C ASP A 176 -7.03 -6.42 -19.98
N ASP A 177 -6.74 -5.82 -21.13
CA ASP A 177 -5.43 -5.87 -21.77
C ASP A 177 -4.83 -4.47 -21.87
N VAL A 178 -3.81 -4.20 -21.06
CA VAL A 178 -3.02 -2.97 -21.10
C VAL A 178 -1.68 -3.31 -21.71
N CYS A 179 -1.49 -2.95 -22.98
CA CYS A 179 -0.33 -3.35 -23.77
C CYS A 179 0.38 -2.14 -24.37
N ASP A 180 1.72 -2.11 -24.29
CA ASP A 180 2.56 -0.98 -24.69
C ASP A 180 2.04 0.36 -24.15
N THR A 181 1.52 0.32 -22.91
CA THR A 181 0.79 1.42 -22.28
C THR A 181 1.23 1.58 -20.83
N ASN A 182 1.53 2.81 -20.45
CA ASN A 182 1.81 3.16 -19.05
C ASN A 182 0.52 3.63 -18.38
N LEU A 183 0.07 2.92 -17.35
CA LEU A 183 -1.06 3.30 -16.52
C LEU A 183 -0.56 3.91 -15.21
N SER A 184 -0.88 5.18 -14.98
CA SER A 184 -0.67 5.88 -13.71
C SER A 184 -2.00 6.09 -13.01
N PHE A 185 -2.12 5.58 -11.78
CA PHE A 185 -3.30 5.74 -10.95
C PHE A 185 -3.05 6.66 -9.75
N SER A 186 -3.65 7.84 -9.80
CA SER A 186 -3.54 8.89 -8.79
C SER A 186 -4.88 9.28 -8.15
N GLY A 187 -5.94 8.54 -8.49
CA GLY A 187 -7.24 8.69 -7.85
C GLY A 187 -7.32 8.10 -6.45
N PRO A 188 -8.37 8.43 -5.69
CA PRO A 188 -8.45 8.05 -4.28
C PRO A 188 -8.66 6.54 -4.08
N GLN A 189 -9.48 5.88 -4.91
CA GLN A 189 -9.79 4.45 -4.79
C GLN A 189 -9.76 3.72 -6.13
N GLY A 190 -8.93 2.68 -6.20
CA GLY A 190 -8.90 1.68 -7.26
C GLY A 190 -9.49 0.36 -6.76
N ILE A 191 -10.20 -0.37 -7.62
CA ILE A 191 -10.78 -1.68 -7.31
C ILE A 191 -10.53 -2.60 -8.50
N TRP A 192 -10.02 -3.79 -8.23
CA TRP A 192 -10.02 -4.90 -9.16
C TRP A 192 -10.93 -6.00 -8.62
N ARG A 193 -12.04 -6.21 -9.32
CA ARG A 193 -13.08 -7.20 -9.02
C ARG A 193 -13.41 -7.99 -10.28
N GLY A 194 -14.43 -8.83 -10.20
CA GLY A 194 -14.84 -9.69 -11.31
C GLY A 194 -14.01 -10.97 -11.40
N THR A 195 -14.11 -11.62 -12.55
CA THR A 195 -13.48 -12.94 -12.81
C THR A 195 -12.41 -12.89 -13.88
N GLY A 196 -12.16 -11.70 -14.45
CA GLY A 196 -11.16 -11.50 -15.49
C GLY A 196 -9.77 -11.20 -14.93
N ASP A 197 -8.77 -11.60 -15.72
CA ASP A 197 -7.37 -11.25 -15.49
C ASP A 197 -7.09 -9.79 -15.93
N ILE A 198 -5.94 -9.26 -15.51
CA ILE A 198 -5.36 -8.03 -16.09
C ILE A 198 -4.04 -8.41 -16.77
N LEU A 199 -3.95 -8.21 -18.09
CA LEU A 199 -2.72 -8.37 -18.85
C LEU A 199 -1.98 -7.03 -18.91
N LEU A 200 -0.72 -7.00 -18.45
CA LEU A 200 0.22 -5.92 -18.76
C LEU A 200 1.18 -6.42 -19.86
N GLY A 201 0.84 -6.24 -21.12
CA GLY A 201 1.64 -6.67 -22.27
C GLY A 201 2.77 -5.69 -22.63
N ALA A 202 3.84 -6.18 -23.26
CA ALA A 202 4.92 -5.42 -23.92
C ALA A 202 5.24 -4.02 -23.37
N ASN A 203 6.31 -3.85 -22.60
CA ASN A 203 6.77 -2.53 -22.09
C ASN A 203 5.74 -1.74 -21.24
N SER A 204 4.65 -2.37 -20.81
CA SER A 204 3.65 -1.68 -19.99
C SER A 204 4.11 -1.49 -18.55
N SER A 205 3.53 -0.48 -17.90
CA SER A 205 3.68 -0.28 -16.47
C SER A 205 2.34 0.07 -15.83
N PHE A 206 2.20 -0.27 -14.56
CA PHE A 206 1.08 0.17 -13.73
C PHE A 206 1.61 0.69 -12.40
N SER A 207 1.43 1.99 -12.12
CA SER A 207 1.79 2.61 -10.86
C SER A 207 0.56 3.04 -10.05
N ILE A 208 0.60 2.77 -8.74
CA ILE A 208 -0.30 3.33 -7.73
C ILE A 208 0.47 4.45 -7.00
N ASP A 209 -0.03 5.68 -7.08
CA ASP A 209 0.60 6.83 -6.44
C ASP A 209 0.45 6.81 -4.91
N ALA A 210 1.31 7.57 -4.21
CA ALA A 210 1.48 7.51 -2.76
C ALA A 210 0.23 7.84 -1.92
N ALA A 211 -0.74 8.56 -2.48
CA ALA A 211 -1.99 8.92 -1.80
C ALA A 211 -3.17 8.00 -2.18
N SER A 212 -2.95 7.05 -3.10
CA SER A 212 -3.98 6.21 -3.68
C SER A 212 -4.09 4.88 -2.95
N THR A 213 -5.31 4.33 -2.89
CA THR A 213 -5.56 2.95 -2.44
C THR A 213 -6.06 2.11 -3.60
N PHE A 214 -5.61 0.87 -3.73
CA PHE A 214 -6.06 -0.08 -4.72
C PHE A 214 -6.42 -1.42 -4.06
N ASP A 215 -7.68 -1.81 -4.16
CA ASP A 215 -8.19 -3.04 -3.54
C ASP A 215 -8.37 -4.15 -4.58
N ILE A 216 -7.91 -5.34 -4.23
CA ILE A 216 -8.05 -6.57 -4.98
C ILE A 216 -9.12 -7.41 -4.29
N GLU A 217 -10.25 -7.58 -4.97
CA GLU A 217 -11.45 -8.27 -4.47
C GLU A 217 -11.69 -9.63 -5.16
N ASN A 218 -10.66 -10.21 -5.76
CA ASN A 218 -10.76 -11.46 -6.50
C ASN A 218 -9.50 -12.32 -6.32
N ASP A 219 -9.51 -13.53 -6.90
CA ASP A 219 -8.38 -14.47 -6.90
C ASP A 219 -7.84 -14.66 -8.35
N GLN A 220 -7.73 -13.56 -9.10
CA GLN A 220 -7.30 -13.56 -10.50
C GLN A 220 -5.82 -13.21 -10.66
N ARG A 221 -5.36 -13.14 -11.91
CA ARG A 221 -3.95 -12.87 -12.25
C ARG A 221 -3.81 -11.51 -12.90
N MET A 222 -2.85 -10.73 -12.40
CA MET A 222 -2.22 -9.67 -13.16
C MET A 222 -0.94 -10.24 -13.73
N PHE A 223 -0.77 -10.24 -15.05
CA PHE A 223 0.34 -10.97 -15.65
C PHE A 223 0.96 -10.26 -16.84
N TRP A 224 2.24 -10.58 -17.06
CA TRP A 224 2.96 -10.25 -18.28
C TRP A 224 3.03 -11.49 -19.19
N ASP A 225 2.70 -11.33 -20.46
CA ASP A 225 2.63 -12.38 -21.47
C ASP A 225 3.99 -12.78 -22.08
N ASN A 226 5.09 -12.32 -21.48
CA ASN A 226 6.46 -12.54 -21.96
C ASN A 226 6.75 -11.91 -23.34
N SER A 227 6.00 -10.86 -23.71
CA SER A 227 6.24 -10.06 -24.92
C SER A 227 6.95 -8.73 -24.60
N GLY A 228 7.77 -8.22 -25.51
CA GLY A 228 8.48 -6.94 -25.29
C GLY A 228 9.41 -6.92 -24.06
N SER A 229 9.58 -5.75 -23.45
CA SER A 229 10.26 -5.64 -22.15
C SER A 229 9.33 -6.10 -21.02
N GLN A 230 9.92 -6.66 -19.96
CA GLN A 230 9.19 -7.08 -18.76
C GLN A 230 8.40 -5.92 -18.17
N SER A 231 7.09 -6.13 -17.99
CA SER A 231 6.20 -5.14 -17.41
C SER A 231 6.51 -4.91 -15.94
N VAL A 232 6.21 -3.70 -15.45
CA VAL A 232 6.49 -3.30 -14.06
C VAL A 232 5.20 -2.87 -13.37
N PHE A 233 4.96 -3.40 -12.17
CA PHE A 233 3.94 -2.91 -11.26
C PHE A 233 4.62 -2.22 -10.08
N THR A 234 4.25 -0.97 -9.81
CA THR A 234 4.83 -0.18 -8.72
C THR A 234 3.74 0.30 -7.77
N ASN A 235 3.77 -0.19 -6.53
CA ASN A 235 2.93 0.31 -5.44
C ASN A 235 3.70 1.35 -4.61
N ALA A 236 3.36 2.63 -4.75
CA ALA A 236 3.79 3.69 -3.83
C ALA A 236 2.70 4.06 -2.81
N GLY A 237 1.43 3.74 -3.09
CA GLY A 237 0.28 3.96 -2.22
C GLY A 237 -0.03 2.76 -1.32
N THR A 238 -1.30 2.39 -1.22
CA THR A 238 -1.74 1.19 -0.49
C THR A 238 -2.36 0.18 -1.46
N LEU A 239 -1.81 -1.02 -1.50
CA LEU A 239 -2.35 -2.16 -2.24
C LEU A 239 -2.91 -3.17 -1.25
N THR A 240 -4.20 -3.49 -1.35
CA THR A 240 -4.86 -4.39 -0.40
C THR A 240 -5.47 -5.59 -1.11
N LYS A 241 -5.20 -6.81 -0.64
CA LYS A 241 -5.98 -8.01 -0.97
C LYS A 241 -7.06 -8.20 0.08
N THR A 242 -8.28 -7.73 -0.21
CA THR A 242 -9.37 -7.57 0.78
C THR A 242 -10.30 -8.77 0.82
N THR A 243 -10.55 -9.44 -0.31
CA THR A 243 -11.49 -10.58 -0.38
C THR A 243 -10.98 -11.67 -1.30
N GLY A 244 -11.56 -12.87 -1.21
CA GLY A 244 -11.11 -14.07 -1.94
C GLY A 244 -10.17 -14.93 -1.10
N ALA A 245 -10.49 -16.21 -0.97
CA ALA A 245 -9.71 -17.15 -0.16
C ALA A 245 -8.58 -17.83 -0.96
N GLY A 246 -8.57 -17.66 -2.28
CA GLY A 246 -7.59 -18.23 -3.19
C GLY A 246 -6.32 -17.38 -3.29
N VAL A 247 -5.70 -17.45 -4.46
CA VAL A 247 -4.41 -16.79 -4.75
C VAL A 247 -4.65 -15.72 -5.81
N THR A 248 -4.26 -14.48 -5.52
CA THR A 248 -4.01 -13.48 -6.58
C THR A 248 -2.56 -13.58 -7.01
N PHE A 249 -2.33 -13.63 -8.33
CA PHE A 249 -1.00 -13.71 -8.89
C PHE A 249 -0.58 -12.39 -9.54
N PHE A 250 0.64 -11.97 -9.25
CA PHE A 250 1.41 -11.00 -10.03
C PHE A 250 2.50 -11.80 -10.74
N ASP A 251 2.20 -12.20 -11.98
CA ASP A 251 2.93 -13.24 -12.70
C ASP A 251 3.77 -12.67 -13.84
N GLY A 252 5.03 -13.10 -13.93
CA GLY A 252 5.96 -12.65 -14.98
C GLY A 252 6.40 -11.18 -14.90
N MET A 253 5.72 -10.32 -14.16
CA MET A 253 6.01 -8.88 -14.06
C MET A 253 6.88 -8.52 -12.86
N THR A 254 7.68 -7.46 -12.96
CA THR A 254 8.44 -6.95 -11.82
C THR A 254 7.51 -6.25 -10.84
N PHE A 255 7.40 -6.78 -9.62
CA PHE A 255 6.59 -6.21 -8.55
C PHE A 255 7.46 -5.36 -7.60
N GLN A 256 7.17 -4.06 -7.52
CA GLN A 256 7.84 -3.10 -6.64
C GLN A 256 6.88 -2.58 -5.58
N ASN A 257 7.28 -2.61 -4.33
CA ASN A 257 6.52 -2.05 -3.21
C ASN A 257 7.37 -1.02 -2.45
N THR A 258 7.01 0.25 -2.58
CA THR A 258 7.57 1.36 -1.79
C THR A 258 6.54 1.97 -0.84
N GLY A 259 5.25 1.71 -1.09
CA GLY A 259 4.12 2.01 -0.22
C GLY A 259 3.77 0.85 0.72
N THR A 260 2.48 0.59 0.93
CA THR A 260 1.97 -0.49 1.80
C THR A 260 1.35 -1.60 0.97
N LEU A 261 1.81 -2.83 1.19
CA LEU A 261 1.09 -4.05 0.77
C LEU A 261 0.36 -4.63 1.99
N GLN A 262 -0.94 -4.81 1.88
CA GLN A 262 -1.79 -5.39 2.92
C GLN A 262 -2.52 -6.62 2.39
N VAL A 263 -2.20 -7.78 2.96
CA VAL A 263 -2.87 -9.04 2.62
C VAL A 263 -3.83 -9.35 3.77
N GLU A 264 -5.13 -9.23 3.55
CA GLU A 264 -6.14 -9.48 4.59
C GLU A 264 -6.81 -10.84 4.46
N THR A 265 -6.79 -11.42 3.26
CA THR A 265 -7.44 -12.71 2.96
C THR A 265 -6.64 -13.48 1.91
N GLY A 266 -6.76 -14.81 1.94
CA GLY A 266 -6.16 -15.69 0.94
C GLY A 266 -4.64 -15.52 0.83
N THR A 267 -4.13 -15.58 -0.40
CA THR A 267 -2.71 -15.41 -0.71
C THR A 267 -2.50 -14.30 -1.75
N PHE A 268 -1.59 -13.38 -1.46
CA PHE A 268 -0.98 -12.53 -2.49
C PHE A 268 0.34 -13.17 -2.92
N ARG A 269 0.51 -13.44 -4.22
CA ARG A 269 1.72 -14.06 -4.77
C ARG A 269 2.34 -13.17 -5.83
N ALA A 270 3.63 -12.85 -5.67
CA ALA A 270 4.45 -12.20 -6.70
C ALA A 270 5.60 -13.11 -7.12
N ASN A 271 5.69 -13.42 -8.42
CA ASN A 271 6.70 -14.34 -8.94
C ASN A 271 8.05 -13.66 -9.24
N SER A 272 8.06 -12.32 -9.33
CA SER A 272 9.24 -11.50 -9.61
C SER A 272 9.23 -10.21 -8.79
N ALA A 273 9.29 -10.33 -7.47
CA ALA A 273 9.39 -9.15 -6.60
C ALA A 273 10.79 -8.53 -6.64
N ASP A 274 10.85 -7.20 -6.74
CA ASP A 274 12.09 -6.42 -6.74
C ASP A 274 12.59 -6.25 -5.30
N VAL A 275 13.49 -7.14 -4.89
CA VAL A 275 14.14 -7.12 -3.57
C VAL A 275 15.65 -6.99 -3.74
N PRO A 276 16.19 -5.75 -3.85
CA PRO A 276 17.58 -5.52 -4.21
C PRO A 276 18.57 -6.25 -3.29
N ASN A 277 19.42 -7.08 -3.90
CA ASN A 277 20.40 -7.92 -3.20
C ASN A 277 19.77 -8.82 -2.12
N ASN A 278 18.55 -9.32 -2.36
CA ASN A 278 17.74 -10.12 -1.43
C ASN A 278 17.44 -9.39 -0.11
N ASN A 279 17.30 -8.06 -0.13
CA ASN A 279 16.93 -7.30 1.07
C ASN A 279 15.56 -6.67 0.90
N LEU A 280 14.76 -6.72 1.96
CA LEU A 280 13.52 -5.96 2.06
C LEU A 280 13.86 -4.53 2.48
N VAL A 281 14.02 -3.64 1.49
CA VAL A 281 14.61 -2.29 1.67
C VAL A 281 13.60 -1.17 1.87
N ALA A 282 12.36 -1.36 1.44
CA ALA A 282 11.33 -0.33 1.39
C ALA A 282 9.92 -0.95 1.52
N GLY A 283 8.94 -0.07 1.71
CA GLY A 283 7.53 -0.39 1.81
C GLY A 283 7.14 -1.05 3.14
N THR A 284 5.86 -1.00 3.46
CA THR A 284 5.27 -1.72 4.59
C THR A 284 4.64 -3.00 4.09
N TRP A 285 4.87 -4.11 4.81
CA TRP A 285 4.42 -5.45 4.43
C TRP A 285 3.54 -6.03 5.53
N ASN A 286 2.23 -5.96 5.35
CA ASN A 286 1.25 -6.39 6.32
C ASN A 286 0.56 -7.67 5.86
N ILE A 287 0.72 -8.76 6.62
CA ILE A 287 0.07 -10.05 6.38
C ILE A 287 -0.86 -10.27 7.57
N LEU A 288 -2.15 -10.03 7.35
CA LEU A 288 -3.17 -9.90 8.38
C LEU A 288 -4.17 -11.06 8.35
N ASN A 289 -4.90 -11.24 9.44
CA ASN A 289 -5.98 -12.22 9.59
C ASN A 289 -5.61 -13.65 9.17
N GLY A 290 -4.36 -14.06 9.37
CA GLY A 290 -3.92 -15.41 9.01
C GLY A 290 -3.68 -15.63 7.51
N SER A 291 -3.55 -14.56 6.72
CA SER A 291 -3.33 -14.63 5.27
C SER A 291 -1.87 -14.98 4.89
N THR A 292 -1.55 -15.06 3.60
CA THR A 292 -0.21 -15.42 3.12
C THR A 292 0.33 -14.44 2.09
N LEU A 293 1.59 -14.03 2.28
CA LEU A 293 2.41 -13.39 1.25
C LEU A 293 3.43 -14.39 0.72
N ASP A 294 3.41 -14.62 -0.59
CA ASP A 294 4.35 -15.50 -1.28
C ASP A 294 5.17 -14.74 -2.33
N LEU A 295 6.46 -14.55 -2.04
CA LEU A 295 7.42 -13.98 -2.97
C LEU A 295 8.27 -15.13 -3.53
N VAL A 296 7.77 -15.74 -4.62
CA VAL A 296 8.22 -17.07 -5.08
C VAL A 296 9.71 -17.08 -5.40
N GLY A 297 10.41 -18.10 -4.90
CA GLY A 297 11.82 -18.33 -5.19
C GLY A 297 12.79 -17.39 -4.46
N LEU A 298 12.29 -16.48 -3.62
CA LEU A 298 13.12 -15.54 -2.87
C LEU A 298 13.50 -16.10 -1.50
N ASN A 299 14.79 -15.92 -1.16
CA ASN A 299 15.31 -16.07 0.19
C ASN A 299 15.88 -14.71 0.61
N LEU A 300 15.17 -13.98 1.46
CA LEU A 300 15.61 -12.70 1.95
C LEU A 300 16.79 -12.86 2.92
N ALA A 301 17.79 -11.99 2.80
CA ALA A 301 18.97 -11.95 3.66
C ALA A 301 18.75 -11.01 4.86
N GLN A 302 18.09 -9.87 4.65
CA GLN A 302 17.85 -8.86 5.67
C GLN A 302 16.46 -8.25 5.59
N ASN A 303 15.89 -7.97 6.76
CA ASN A 303 14.79 -7.00 6.90
C ASN A 303 15.36 -5.60 7.19
N ARG A 304 14.92 -4.59 6.44
CA ARG A 304 15.30 -3.18 6.60
C ARG A 304 14.09 -2.26 6.57
N THR A 305 12.90 -2.81 6.81
CA THR A 305 11.64 -2.11 6.73
C THR A 305 10.61 -2.70 7.69
N GLU A 306 9.35 -2.29 7.56
CA GLU A 306 8.24 -2.69 8.41
C GLU A 306 7.58 -3.98 7.90
N VAL A 307 7.53 -5.01 8.75
CA VAL A 307 6.81 -6.27 8.48
C VAL A 307 5.89 -6.62 9.64
N THR A 308 4.63 -6.92 9.32
CA THR A 308 3.62 -7.38 10.29
C THR A 308 3.06 -8.73 9.88
N LEU A 309 3.05 -9.68 10.81
CA LEU A 309 2.35 -10.96 10.74
C LEU A 309 1.28 -10.96 11.83
N GLN A 310 0.00 -10.99 11.45
CA GLN A 310 -1.12 -10.92 12.39
C GLN A 310 -2.16 -12.00 12.11
N GLY A 311 -2.58 -12.69 13.18
CA GLY A 311 -3.57 -13.76 13.10
C GLY A 311 -2.91 -15.14 12.95
N ALA A 312 -3.52 -16.14 13.60
CA ALA A 312 -3.08 -17.52 13.49
C ALA A 312 -3.04 -17.97 12.02
N GLY A 313 -1.89 -18.51 11.60
CA GLY A 313 -1.66 -18.96 10.21
C GLY A 313 -1.04 -17.90 9.29
N ALA A 314 -0.83 -16.66 9.74
CA ALA A 314 -0.21 -15.63 8.92
C ALA A 314 1.19 -16.07 8.48
N SER A 315 1.47 -16.00 7.17
CA SER A 315 2.71 -16.53 6.61
C SER A 315 3.38 -15.59 5.62
N PHE A 316 4.71 -15.51 5.71
CA PHE A 316 5.58 -14.86 4.74
C PHE A 316 6.88 -15.67 4.62
N ASP A 317 6.86 -16.71 3.78
CA ASP A 317 7.92 -17.73 3.75
C ASP A 317 9.30 -17.17 3.39
N ALA A 318 9.37 -16.23 2.44
CA ALA A 318 10.64 -15.61 2.03
C ALA A 318 11.33 -14.82 3.17
N LEU A 319 10.57 -14.36 4.18
CA LEU A 319 11.11 -13.68 5.36
C LEU A 319 11.81 -14.65 6.31
N ARG A 320 11.46 -15.94 6.31
CA ARG A 320 12.03 -16.92 7.26
C ARG A 320 13.54 -17.07 7.10
N SER A 321 14.08 -16.83 5.91
CA SER A 321 15.53 -16.95 5.64
C SER A 321 16.38 -15.77 6.11
N ILE A 322 15.78 -14.71 6.67
CA ILE A 322 16.55 -13.54 7.10
C ILE A 322 17.57 -13.94 8.17
N THR A 323 18.78 -13.41 8.03
CA THR A 323 19.83 -13.55 9.05
C THR A 323 19.94 -12.30 9.93
N ARG A 324 19.30 -11.20 9.51
CA ARG A 324 19.36 -9.93 10.22
C ARG A 324 18.11 -9.10 10.07
N ASN A 325 17.60 -8.62 11.19
CA ASN A 325 16.73 -7.45 11.24
C ASN A 325 17.62 -6.22 11.50
N THR A 326 17.75 -5.32 10.54
CA THR A 326 18.66 -4.16 10.66
C THR A 326 18.08 -3.08 11.57
N ALA A 327 18.86 -2.03 11.88
CA ALA A 327 18.40 -0.93 12.73
C ALA A 327 17.16 -0.17 12.18
N ALA A 328 16.92 -0.23 10.87
CA ALA A 328 15.72 0.33 10.24
C ALA A 328 14.59 -0.69 10.09
N GLY A 329 14.84 -1.96 10.45
CA GLY A 329 13.86 -3.03 10.32
C GLY A 329 13.01 -3.17 11.59
N ASN A 330 11.74 -3.44 11.39
CA ASN A 330 10.78 -3.76 12.42
C ASN A 330 10.01 -5.02 12.02
N ILE A 331 9.83 -5.94 12.97
CA ILE A 331 9.03 -7.14 12.79
C ILE A 331 8.00 -7.19 13.90
N SER A 332 6.72 -7.19 13.53
CA SER A 332 5.60 -7.36 14.45
C SER A 332 4.95 -8.73 14.23
N VAL A 333 4.76 -9.50 15.30
CA VAL A 333 4.04 -10.78 15.30
C VAL A 333 2.91 -10.67 16.32
N ALA A 334 1.65 -10.76 15.87
CA ALA A 334 0.47 -10.41 16.68
C ALA A 334 -0.70 -11.39 16.51
N ASP A 335 -1.60 -11.37 17.48
CA ASP A 335 -2.88 -12.09 17.49
C ASP A 335 -2.78 -13.60 17.19
N GLY A 336 -1.90 -14.29 17.92
CA GLY A 336 -1.69 -15.73 17.79
C GLY A 336 -0.85 -16.15 16.57
N ALA A 337 -0.24 -15.20 15.85
CA ALA A 337 0.70 -15.53 14.79
C ALA A 337 1.97 -16.20 15.34
N THR A 338 2.60 -17.04 14.52
CA THR A 338 3.89 -17.66 14.83
C THR A 338 4.86 -17.41 13.69
N PHE A 339 6.04 -16.89 14.02
CA PHE A 339 7.13 -16.70 13.07
C PHE A 339 8.37 -17.46 13.53
N GLU A 340 8.99 -18.20 12.61
CA GLU A 340 10.24 -18.94 12.88
C GLU A 340 11.26 -18.68 11.78
N THR A 341 12.44 -18.17 12.15
CA THR A 341 13.57 -18.05 11.21
C THR A 341 14.12 -19.43 10.86
N SER A 342 14.63 -19.60 9.64
CA SER A 342 15.22 -20.89 9.20
C SER A 342 16.67 -21.06 9.64
N GLY A 343 17.33 -19.99 10.08
CA GLY A 343 18.75 -19.95 10.41
C GLY A 343 19.04 -19.01 11.58
N ASN A 344 20.34 -18.84 11.86
CA ASN A 344 20.82 -17.86 12.83
C ASN A 344 20.25 -16.46 12.55
N PHE A 345 20.04 -15.69 13.62
CA PHE A 345 19.35 -14.42 13.52
C PHE A 345 19.97 -13.33 14.42
N ASP A 346 20.32 -12.19 13.83
CA ASP A 346 20.85 -10.99 14.50
C ASP A 346 19.79 -9.87 14.47
N ASN A 347 19.19 -9.55 15.61
CA ASN A 347 18.29 -8.41 15.74
C ASN A 347 19.07 -7.14 16.13
N ARG A 348 19.05 -6.14 15.25
CA ARG A 348 19.55 -4.77 15.50
C ARG A 348 18.46 -3.71 15.47
N GLY A 349 17.29 -4.06 14.94
CA GLY A 349 16.11 -3.20 14.89
C GLY A 349 15.16 -3.52 16.04
N ALA A 350 13.87 -3.42 15.74
CA ALA A 350 12.80 -3.73 16.68
C ALA A 350 12.09 -5.04 16.33
N ILE A 351 11.73 -5.78 17.37
CA ILE A 351 10.80 -6.91 17.30
C ILE A 351 9.69 -6.64 18.31
N THR A 352 8.45 -6.79 17.87
CA THR A 352 7.28 -6.73 18.74
C THR A 352 6.54 -8.06 18.62
N VAL A 353 6.30 -8.72 19.76
CA VAL A 353 5.49 -9.94 19.82
C VAL A 353 4.34 -9.69 20.77
N SER A 354 3.11 -9.96 20.34
CA SER A 354 1.93 -9.62 21.13
C SER A 354 0.80 -10.64 21.08
N ASN A 355 -0.11 -10.58 22.05
CA ASN A 355 -1.40 -11.27 22.05
C ASN A 355 -1.29 -12.78 21.76
N GLY A 356 -0.52 -13.50 22.59
CA GLY A 356 -0.32 -14.95 22.49
C GLY A 356 0.53 -15.40 21.29
N SER A 357 1.19 -14.48 20.60
CA SER A 357 2.05 -14.78 19.46
C SER A 357 3.42 -15.28 19.89
N THR A 358 4.12 -15.93 18.95
CA THR A 358 5.50 -16.39 19.17
C THR A 358 6.42 -15.96 18.03
N PHE A 359 7.56 -15.37 18.38
CA PHE A 359 8.71 -15.27 17.49
C PHE A 359 9.75 -16.29 17.96
N ARG A 360 10.17 -17.20 17.08
CA ARG A 360 11.20 -18.21 17.36
C ARG A 360 12.40 -18.02 16.44
N VAL A 361 13.59 -18.04 17.01
CA VAL A 361 14.81 -18.31 16.24
C VAL A 361 14.87 -19.81 15.99
N GLY A 362 15.09 -20.22 14.74
CA GLY A 362 14.93 -21.61 14.29
C GLY A 362 15.58 -22.65 15.19
N VAL A 363 14.98 -23.85 15.24
CA VAL A 363 15.50 -24.95 16.08
C VAL A 363 16.97 -25.27 15.74
N GLY A 364 17.81 -25.34 16.77
CA GLY A 364 19.25 -25.56 16.68
C GLY A 364 20.04 -24.36 16.14
N GLN A 365 19.41 -23.19 15.96
CA GLN A 365 20.06 -21.97 15.45
C GLN A 365 20.39 -21.00 16.58
N ASN A 366 21.36 -20.13 16.32
CA ASN A 366 21.80 -19.12 17.28
C ASN A 366 21.02 -17.82 17.12
N PHE A 367 20.64 -17.23 18.24
CA PHE A 367 20.30 -15.82 18.30
C PHE A 367 21.60 -14.99 18.41
N ASP A 368 22.13 -14.55 17.26
CA ASP A 368 23.42 -13.88 17.11
C ASP A 368 23.49 -12.49 17.77
N SER A 369 22.37 -11.98 18.30
CA SER A 369 22.37 -10.83 19.21
C SER A 369 22.96 -11.17 20.58
N ILE A 370 23.08 -12.45 20.95
CA ILE A 370 23.79 -12.91 22.14
C ILE A 370 25.27 -13.18 21.80
N ILE A 371 26.17 -12.48 22.48
CA ILE A 371 27.62 -12.62 22.32
C ILE A 371 28.22 -12.95 23.68
N GLY A 372 28.58 -14.20 23.90
CA GLY A 372 29.17 -14.65 25.17
C GLY A 372 28.26 -14.43 26.39
N GLY A 373 26.96 -14.72 26.26
CA GLY A 373 25.94 -14.51 27.31
C GLY A 373 25.42 -13.06 27.42
N MET A 374 26.02 -12.13 26.67
CA MET A 374 25.55 -10.75 26.61
C MET A 374 24.58 -10.54 25.45
N TRP A 375 23.34 -10.13 25.75
CA TRP A 375 22.44 -9.61 24.73
C TRP A 375 22.89 -8.21 24.34
N ALA A 376 23.60 -8.13 23.22
CA ALA A 376 24.44 -6.98 22.90
C ALA A 376 23.67 -5.76 22.38
N ARG A 377 22.51 -5.97 21.72
CA ARG A 377 21.82 -4.94 20.91
C ARG A 377 20.38 -5.33 20.54
N GLY A 378 19.67 -4.35 19.96
CA GLY A 378 18.30 -4.48 19.45
C GLY A 378 17.25 -4.06 20.46
N VAL A 379 16.00 -4.03 20.01
CA VAL A 379 14.82 -3.79 20.83
C VAL A 379 13.90 -5.00 20.72
N LEU A 380 13.42 -5.48 21.86
CA LEU A 380 12.36 -6.47 21.97
C LEU A 380 11.21 -5.93 22.82
N ASN A 381 10.01 -5.89 22.25
CA ASN A 381 8.78 -5.55 22.95
C ASN A 381 7.88 -6.79 23.02
N LEU A 382 7.62 -7.31 24.21
CA LEU A 382 6.71 -8.42 24.42
C LEU A 382 5.45 -7.90 25.12
N ASN A 383 4.29 -8.00 24.48
CA ASN A 383 2.98 -7.61 25.01
C ASN A 383 2.08 -8.84 25.06
N ASP A 384 2.20 -9.66 26.10
CA ASP A 384 1.62 -11.02 26.16
C ASP A 384 2.10 -11.95 25.03
N GLY A 385 3.34 -11.79 24.58
CA GLY A 385 3.95 -12.58 23.51
C GLY A 385 5.25 -13.27 23.92
N VAL A 386 5.66 -14.30 23.17
CA VAL A 386 6.84 -15.11 23.49
C VAL A 386 7.94 -14.91 22.46
N PHE A 387 9.17 -14.69 22.93
CA PHE A 387 10.39 -14.76 22.11
C PHE A 387 11.20 -16.00 22.52
N GLN A 388 11.41 -16.92 21.59
CA GLN A 388 12.09 -18.19 21.86
C GLN A 388 13.37 -18.32 21.04
N PHE A 389 14.43 -18.81 21.66
CA PHE A 389 15.63 -19.28 20.97
C PHE A 389 16.29 -20.39 21.77
N ASP A 390 16.89 -21.35 21.08
CA ASP A 390 17.49 -22.51 21.74
C ASP A 390 18.67 -22.09 22.63
N GLY A 391 18.75 -22.69 23.82
CA GLY A 391 19.75 -22.37 24.83
C GLY A 391 19.63 -20.96 25.39
N ALA A 392 18.44 -20.34 25.37
CA ALA A 392 18.26 -18.99 25.90
C ALA A 392 18.78 -18.86 27.32
N ASP A 393 19.83 -18.06 27.52
CA ASP A 393 20.45 -17.78 28.81
C ASP A 393 21.16 -16.41 28.75
N VAL A 394 20.41 -15.36 29.08
CA VAL A 394 20.87 -13.98 29.06
C VAL A 394 21.48 -13.68 30.42
N ILE A 395 22.79 -13.46 30.44
CA ILE A 395 23.55 -13.10 31.63
C ILE A 395 23.62 -11.57 31.74
N ILE A 396 24.00 -10.91 30.63
CA ILE A 396 24.17 -9.45 30.57
C ILE A 396 23.21 -8.86 29.55
N LEU A 397 22.34 -7.95 29.97
CA LEU A 397 21.45 -7.21 29.07
C LEU A 397 22.07 -5.85 28.68
N ASN A 398 22.42 -5.69 27.42
CA ASN A 398 22.82 -4.40 26.82
C ASN A 398 21.88 -3.96 25.68
N ALA A 399 20.80 -4.71 25.49
CA ALA A 399 19.69 -4.41 24.59
C ALA A 399 18.53 -3.75 25.35
N THR A 400 17.51 -3.30 24.63
CA THR A 400 16.24 -2.89 25.23
C THR A 400 15.24 -4.04 25.19
N VAL A 401 14.72 -4.43 26.35
CA VAL A 401 13.67 -5.45 26.48
C VAL A 401 12.56 -4.90 27.34
N HIS A 402 11.34 -4.96 26.81
CA HIS A 402 10.11 -4.68 27.54
C HIS A 402 9.28 -5.96 27.68
N LEU A 403 8.99 -6.36 28.92
CA LEU A 403 8.04 -7.43 29.23
C LEU A 403 6.76 -6.78 29.76
N ASN A 404 5.67 -6.95 29.01
CA ASN A 404 4.38 -6.38 29.33
C ASN A 404 3.29 -7.46 29.29
N GLY A 405 2.66 -7.74 30.43
CA GLY A 405 1.65 -8.79 30.56
C GLY A 405 2.22 -10.16 30.94
N ASP A 406 1.36 -11.05 31.45
CA ASP A 406 1.74 -12.37 31.95
C ASP A 406 2.19 -13.34 30.85
N GLY A 407 1.76 -13.12 29.60
CA GLY A 407 2.23 -13.90 28.46
C GLY A 407 3.61 -13.47 27.95
N ALA A 408 4.17 -12.36 28.44
CA ALA A 408 5.44 -11.82 27.96
C ALA A 408 6.63 -12.62 28.49
N ALA A 409 7.27 -13.42 27.63
CA ALA A 409 8.38 -14.27 28.04
C ALA A 409 9.48 -14.40 26.99
N VAL A 410 10.73 -14.44 27.47
CA VAL A 410 11.86 -14.97 26.71
C VAL A 410 12.17 -16.36 27.24
N ILE A 411 12.16 -17.38 26.40
CA ILE A 411 12.32 -18.78 26.83
C ILE A 411 13.29 -19.56 25.94
N ASP A 412 13.82 -20.66 26.49
CA ASP A 412 14.58 -21.65 25.74
C ASP A 412 13.67 -22.73 25.11
N GLU A 413 14.26 -23.75 24.51
CA GLU A 413 13.56 -24.87 23.88
C GLU A 413 12.78 -25.75 24.87
N ASN A 414 13.14 -25.73 26.16
CA ASN A 414 12.51 -26.49 27.23
C ASN A 414 11.39 -25.68 27.93
N GLY A 415 11.27 -24.40 27.60
CA GLY A 415 10.33 -23.46 28.22
C GLY A 415 10.88 -22.77 29.47
N ASP A 416 12.16 -22.95 29.77
CA ASP A 416 12.80 -22.27 30.89
C ASP A 416 13.04 -20.79 30.55
N SER A 417 12.91 -19.91 31.55
CA SER A 417 13.13 -18.48 31.36
C SER A 417 14.55 -18.20 30.87
N GLY A 418 14.65 -17.47 29.76
CA GLY A 418 15.92 -17.00 29.21
C GLY A 418 16.61 -15.95 30.08
N PHE A 419 15.92 -15.38 31.09
CA PHE A 419 16.52 -14.45 32.04
C PHE A 419 16.84 -15.08 33.41
N ARG A 420 16.78 -16.41 33.54
CA ARG A 420 17.03 -17.11 34.81
C ARG A 420 18.38 -16.77 35.45
N ASN A 421 19.42 -16.52 34.64
CA ASN A 421 20.76 -16.14 35.10
C ASN A 421 21.11 -14.68 34.80
N LEU A 422 20.11 -13.81 34.58
CA LEU A 422 20.35 -12.39 34.35
C LEU A 422 21.00 -11.78 35.60
N ASP A 423 22.26 -11.38 35.46
CA ASP A 423 23.07 -10.80 36.54
C ASP A 423 23.25 -9.29 36.37
N ARG A 424 23.10 -8.78 35.14
CA ARG A 424 23.50 -7.40 34.87
C ARG A 424 22.70 -6.73 33.77
N ILE A 425 22.30 -5.49 34.02
CA ILE A 425 21.95 -4.52 32.98
C ILE A 425 23.17 -3.66 32.72
N ALA A 426 23.72 -3.74 31.50
CA ALA A 426 24.87 -2.98 31.05
C ALA A 426 24.52 -1.54 30.68
N ALA A 427 25.53 -0.72 30.36
CA ALA A 427 25.40 0.73 30.22
C ALA A 427 24.43 1.21 29.13
N ASN A 428 24.11 0.36 28.13
CA ASN A 428 23.10 0.68 27.11
C ASN A 428 21.83 -0.15 27.26
N GLY A 429 21.80 -1.04 28.26
CA GLY A 429 20.68 -1.93 28.51
C GLY A 429 19.51 -1.19 29.13
N ARG A 430 18.30 -1.56 28.70
CA ARG A 430 17.05 -1.19 29.36
C ARG A 430 16.23 -2.44 29.57
N PHE A 431 15.84 -2.68 30.81
CA PHE A 431 14.87 -3.73 31.14
C PHE A 431 13.64 -3.08 31.76
N GLU A 432 12.47 -3.36 31.19
CA GLU A 432 11.21 -2.82 31.68
C GLU A 432 10.20 -3.92 31.90
N LEU A 433 9.56 -3.87 33.07
CA LEU A 433 8.53 -4.81 33.47
C LEU A 433 7.23 -4.04 33.73
N SER A 434 6.14 -4.48 33.11
CA SER A 434 4.82 -3.86 33.20
C SER A 434 3.72 -4.90 33.22
N ASN A 435 2.67 -4.72 34.04
CA ASN A 435 1.48 -5.58 34.01
C ASN A 435 1.76 -7.10 34.20
N LEU A 436 2.85 -7.47 34.88
CA LEU A 436 3.10 -8.84 35.33
C LEU A 436 2.37 -9.08 36.65
N THR A 437 1.70 -10.23 36.78
CA THR A 437 1.06 -10.70 38.02
C THR A 437 1.97 -11.63 38.83
N THR A 438 3.00 -12.20 38.20
CA THR A 438 4.04 -12.98 38.87
C THR A 438 5.31 -12.18 39.04
N ASP A 439 5.97 -12.32 40.20
CA ASP A 439 7.28 -11.74 40.45
C ASP A 439 8.28 -12.15 39.37
N PHE A 440 8.97 -11.16 38.77
CA PHE A 440 10.18 -11.45 38.02
C PHE A 440 11.31 -11.72 39.03
N THR A 441 11.92 -12.91 38.98
CA THR A 441 12.99 -13.29 39.91
C THR A 441 14.31 -13.57 39.19
N THR A 442 15.40 -12.91 39.57
CA THR A 442 16.76 -13.24 39.10
C THR A 442 17.36 -14.39 39.91
N GLY A 443 18.14 -15.26 39.27
CA GLY A 443 18.77 -16.43 39.89
C GLY A 443 20.18 -16.19 40.47
N GLY A 444 20.62 -14.94 40.57
CA GLY A 444 21.97 -14.57 41.00
C GLY A 444 22.05 -13.16 41.58
N ASP A 445 23.26 -12.75 41.99
CA ASP A 445 23.54 -11.36 42.30
C ASP A 445 23.21 -10.49 41.09
N PHE A 446 22.65 -9.30 41.33
CA PHE A 446 22.14 -8.44 40.28
C PHE A 446 22.73 -7.03 40.35
N THR A 447 23.11 -6.49 39.19
CA THR A 447 23.70 -5.15 39.06
C THR A 447 23.06 -4.37 37.91
N VAL A 448 22.72 -3.11 38.13
CA VAL A 448 22.48 -2.13 37.07
C VAL A 448 23.70 -1.21 37.01
N VAL A 449 24.50 -1.31 35.96
CA VAL A 449 25.69 -0.45 35.84
C VAL A 449 25.32 0.96 35.44
N ASP A 450 26.23 1.92 35.64
CA ASP A 450 26.05 3.30 35.17
C ASP A 450 25.68 3.37 33.68
N GLY A 451 24.66 4.18 33.37
CA GLY A 451 23.99 4.23 32.06
C GLY A 451 22.89 3.18 31.83
N GLY A 452 22.95 2.02 32.50
CA GLY A 452 21.94 0.97 32.43
C GLY A 452 20.64 1.37 33.12
N ARG A 453 19.51 0.82 32.67
CA ARG A 453 18.19 1.22 33.16
C ARG A 453 17.30 0.03 33.53
N LEU A 454 16.83 0.00 34.78
CA LEU A 454 15.76 -0.88 35.23
C LEU A 454 14.48 -0.06 35.46
N VAL A 455 13.38 -0.49 34.87
CA VAL A 455 12.05 0.09 35.05
C VAL A 455 11.11 -1.00 35.58
N VAL A 456 10.52 -0.75 36.74
CA VAL A 456 9.52 -1.64 37.36
C VAL A 456 8.27 -0.82 37.59
N ASN A 457 7.27 -1.04 36.74
CA ASN A 457 6.03 -0.28 36.77
C ASN A 457 5.11 -0.73 37.92
N GLU A 458 4.14 0.11 38.25
CA GLU A 458 3.17 -0.11 39.33
C GLU A 458 2.52 -1.50 39.23
N GLY A 459 2.39 -2.17 40.38
CA GLY A 459 1.80 -3.52 40.47
C GLY A 459 2.74 -4.67 40.11
N VAL A 460 3.96 -4.40 39.63
CA VAL A 460 4.97 -5.41 39.31
C VAL A 460 6.02 -5.51 40.43
N THR A 461 6.49 -6.74 40.68
CA THR A 461 7.60 -7.01 41.59
C THR A 461 8.81 -7.54 40.82
N PHE A 462 9.96 -6.87 40.98
CA PHE A 462 11.27 -7.40 40.63
C PHE A 462 11.94 -7.92 41.92
N ARG A 463 12.40 -9.16 41.89
CA ARG A 463 12.96 -9.85 43.05
C ARG A 463 14.36 -10.38 42.76
N VAL A 464 15.30 -10.08 43.64
CA VAL A 464 16.56 -10.82 43.71
C VAL A 464 16.35 -12.07 44.58
N ALA A 465 16.68 -13.25 44.07
CA ALA A 465 16.40 -14.50 44.78
C ALA A 465 17.10 -14.56 46.16
N PRO A 466 16.49 -15.24 47.17
CA PRO A 466 17.10 -15.37 48.49
C PRO A 466 18.50 -15.97 48.44
N GLY A 467 19.44 -15.34 49.15
CA GLY A 467 20.85 -15.73 49.14
C GLY A 467 21.70 -14.96 48.13
N PHE A 468 21.10 -14.09 47.32
CA PHE A 468 21.77 -13.17 46.41
C PHE A 468 21.50 -11.72 46.80
N THR A 469 22.24 -10.80 46.18
CA THR A 469 22.26 -9.38 46.52
C THR A 469 22.04 -8.49 45.30
N LEU A 470 21.29 -7.41 45.49
CA LEU A 470 21.32 -6.26 44.60
C LEU A 470 22.59 -5.48 44.91
N THR A 471 23.60 -5.60 44.05
CA THR A 471 24.95 -5.08 44.37
C THR A 471 25.02 -3.55 44.38
N ASN A 472 24.04 -2.89 43.75
CA ASN A 472 23.89 -1.43 43.75
C ASN A 472 23.26 -0.92 45.05
N PHE A 473 22.72 -1.79 45.90
CA PHE A 473 22.13 -1.36 47.16
C PHE A 473 23.22 -0.97 48.15
N ASP A 474 23.15 0.27 48.64
CA ASP A 474 24.08 0.81 49.62
C ASP A 474 23.28 1.46 50.76
N ASP A 475 23.19 0.76 51.89
CA ASP A 475 22.49 1.21 53.10
C ASP A 475 23.20 2.35 53.84
N THR A 476 24.40 2.71 53.38
CA THR A 476 25.16 3.86 53.89
C THR A 476 24.76 5.17 53.21
N LEU A 477 24.06 5.11 52.08
CA LEU A 477 23.54 6.28 51.39
C LEU A 477 22.27 6.82 52.08
N PRO A 478 21.98 8.14 51.98
CA PRO A 478 20.77 8.72 52.52
C PRO A 478 19.52 8.04 51.95
N GLY A 479 18.43 7.95 52.72
CA GLY A 479 17.29 7.07 52.43
C GLY A 479 16.63 7.21 51.05
N ASP A 480 16.77 8.34 50.37
CA ASP A 480 16.22 8.56 49.01
C ASP A 480 17.21 8.13 47.89
N THR A 481 18.42 7.71 48.26
CA THR A 481 19.54 7.39 47.35
C THR A 481 20.17 6.02 47.67
N LEU A 482 19.40 5.06 48.19
CA LEU A 482 19.90 3.73 48.58
C LEU A 482 20.42 2.87 47.42
N LEU A 483 20.34 3.36 46.18
CA LEU A 483 20.84 2.69 44.98
C LEU A 483 21.97 3.54 44.38
N ALA A 484 23.19 2.99 44.39
CA ALA A 484 24.36 3.55 43.75
C ALA A 484 24.44 3.12 42.28
N ASP A 485 24.93 3.99 41.39
CA ASP A 485 25.03 3.77 39.94
C ASP A 485 23.70 3.43 39.24
N GLY A 486 23.74 3.31 37.91
CA GLY A 486 22.58 2.94 37.09
C GLY A 486 21.40 3.92 37.19
N ARG A 487 20.32 3.59 36.48
CA ARG A 487 19.05 4.33 36.55
C ARG A 487 17.92 3.38 36.92
N PHE A 488 17.27 3.67 38.05
CA PHE A 488 16.13 2.92 38.55
C PHE A 488 14.86 3.77 38.49
N GLU A 489 13.82 3.23 37.87
CA GLU A 489 12.49 3.83 37.84
C GLU A 489 11.49 2.83 38.41
N ILE A 490 11.31 2.91 39.72
CA ILE A 490 10.55 1.93 40.48
C ILE A 490 9.27 2.59 40.96
N THR A 491 8.16 2.22 40.35
CA THR A 491 6.80 2.55 40.82
C THR A 491 6.06 1.30 41.32
N GLY A 492 6.56 0.10 40.98
CA GLY A 492 6.20 -1.17 41.62
C GLY A 492 7.09 -1.47 42.84
N GLU A 493 7.49 -2.74 42.98
CA GLU A 493 8.31 -3.21 44.10
C GLU A 493 9.65 -3.78 43.64
N LEU A 494 10.71 -3.44 44.37
CA LEU A 494 12.04 -4.03 44.25
C LEU A 494 12.37 -4.74 45.57
N ARG A 495 12.58 -6.06 45.52
CA ARG A 495 12.73 -6.92 46.72
C ARG A 495 14.01 -7.75 46.73
#